data_AF-A0A0P1G8U5-F1
#
_entry.id   AF-A0A0P1G8U5-F1
#
_cell.length_a   1.000
_cell.length_b   1.000
_cell.length_c   1.000
_cell.angle_alpha   90.00
_cell.angle_beta   90.00
_cell.angle_gamma   90.00
#
_symmetry.space_group_name_H-M   'P 1'
#
loop_
_entity.id
_entity.type
_entity.pdbx_description
1 polymer ?
#
loop_
_entity_poly.entity_id
_entity_poly.type
_entity_poly.pdbx_seq_one_letter_code
_entity_poly.pdbx_strand_id
1 'polypeptide(L)'
;MAKRRLLSVLAVLTAPIVWAQEASVDFDQLLTACNADPPGCQLVLTGAIQQISTMADVPQATVNGYLATLATIAVSTAQSHSGVQQQMADVVAEVAGSVAASDSQAAQDLRAVATQLGSGQEVDLTQIAGSPT
;
A
#
# COMPACT_ATOMS: atom_id res chain seq x y z
N MET A 1 33.28 24.81 57.03
CA MET A 1 32.74 23.46 56.78
C MET A 1 31.94 23.50 55.49
N ALA A 2 32.37 22.75 54.48
CA ALA A 2 31.73 22.66 53.16
C ALA A 2 30.53 21.71 53.21
N LYS A 3 29.41 22.03 52.51
CA LYS A 3 28.51 21.00 51.97
C LYS A 3 27.52 21.53 50.93
N ARG A 4 27.85 21.19 49.69
CA ARG A 4 27.00 20.63 48.61
C ARG A 4 25.91 21.50 47.97
N ARG A 5 26.30 21.98 46.79
CA ARG A 5 25.46 22.25 45.60
C ARG A 5 24.49 21.09 45.32
N LEU A 6 23.27 21.42 44.92
CA LEU A 6 22.41 20.57 44.09
C LEU A 6 21.79 21.48 43.01
N LEU A 7 22.48 21.57 41.87
CA LEU A 7 21.88 22.03 40.63
C LEU A 7 20.94 20.93 40.16
N SER A 8 19.64 21.21 40.15
CA SER A 8 18.65 20.41 39.42
C SER A 8 18.86 20.64 37.93
N VAL A 9 19.74 19.86 37.31
CA VAL A 9 19.79 19.73 35.86
C VAL A 9 18.60 18.86 35.48
N LEU A 10 17.52 19.50 35.03
CA LEU A 10 16.41 18.84 34.38
C LEU A 10 16.93 18.38 33.01
N ALA A 11 17.37 17.12 32.94
CA ALA A 11 17.74 16.48 31.70
C ALA A 11 16.48 16.36 30.83
N VAL A 12 16.37 17.23 29.82
CA VAL A 12 15.42 17.05 28.72
C VAL A 12 15.84 15.78 28.00
N LEU A 13 15.14 14.68 28.26
CA LEU A 13 15.18 13.49 27.41
C LEU A 13 14.61 13.88 26.04
N THR A 14 15.45 14.37 25.15
CA THR A 14 15.18 14.31 23.72
C THR A 14 15.30 12.84 23.35
N ALA A 15 14.18 12.11 23.40
CA ALA A 15 14.07 10.83 22.73
C ALA A 15 14.45 11.07 21.25
N PRO A 16 15.43 10.35 20.68
CA PRO A 16 15.60 10.37 19.25
C PRO A 16 14.30 9.83 18.67
N ILE A 17 13.62 10.67 17.88
CA ILE A 17 12.64 10.21 16.91
C ILE A 17 13.45 9.32 15.98
N VAL A 18 13.47 8.03 16.28
CA VAL A 18 13.88 7.02 15.32
C VAL A 18 12.82 7.13 14.24
N TRP A 19 13.13 7.86 13.18
CA TRP A 19 12.50 7.60 11.90
C TRP A 19 12.78 6.13 11.63
N ALA A 20 11.77 5.29 11.91
CA ALA A 20 11.67 4.02 11.27
C ALA A 20 11.86 4.34 9.79
N GLN A 21 13.01 3.96 9.25
CA GLN A 21 13.13 3.78 7.81
C GLN A 21 12.23 2.59 7.53
N GLU A 22 10.92 2.84 7.56
CA GLU A 22 9.95 2.00 6.87
C GLU A 22 10.54 1.83 5.48
N ALA A 23 10.63 0.61 5.01
CA ALA A 23 10.98 0.36 3.62
C ALA A 23 9.96 1.12 2.78
N SER A 24 10.30 2.36 2.39
CA SER A 24 9.34 3.31 1.87
C SER A 24 9.07 2.87 0.45
N VAL A 25 7.92 2.24 0.25
CA VAL A 25 7.45 1.93 -1.08
C VAL A 25 7.23 3.26 -1.79
N ASP A 26 8.04 3.53 -2.81
CA ASP A 26 7.94 4.76 -3.60
C ASP A 26 6.80 4.60 -4.63
N PHE A 27 5.59 4.95 -4.20
CA PHE A 27 4.39 4.83 -5.03
C PHE A 27 4.40 5.73 -6.25
N ASP A 28 5.09 6.88 -6.19
CA ASP A 28 5.25 7.79 -7.34
C ASP A 28 6.16 7.16 -8.40
N GLN A 29 7.24 6.51 -7.97
CA GLN A 29 8.12 5.75 -8.86
C GLN A 29 7.38 4.56 -9.48
N LEU A 30 6.58 3.83 -8.70
CA LEU A 30 5.76 2.72 -9.18
C LEU A 30 4.75 3.19 -10.24
N LEU A 31 4.02 4.27 -9.97
CA LEU A 31 3.08 4.86 -10.92
C LEU A 31 3.79 5.30 -12.21
N THR A 32 4.97 5.91 -12.09
CA THR A 32 5.77 6.33 -13.24
C THR A 32 6.22 5.11 -14.07
N ALA A 33 6.70 4.06 -13.42
CA ALA A 33 7.11 2.83 -14.09
C ALA A 33 5.93 2.15 -14.81
N CYS A 34 4.76 2.08 -14.17
CA CYS A 34 3.56 1.50 -14.75
C CYS A 34 3.01 2.27 -15.95
N ASN A 35 3.13 3.60 -15.94
CA ASN A 35 2.77 4.41 -17.11
C ASN A 35 3.79 4.31 -18.24
N ALA A 36 5.08 4.13 -17.93
CA ALA A 36 6.13 4.00 -18.93
C ALA A 36 6.16 2.62 -19.61
N ASP A 37 5.83 1.56 -18.86
CA ASP A 37 5.76 0.17 -19.35
C ASP A 37 4.54 -0.56 -18.76
N PRO A 38 3.34 -0.37 -19.33
CA PRO A 38 2.12 -0.99 -18.81
C PRO A 38 2.18 -2.53 -18.75
N PRO A 39 2.73 -3.25 -19.76
CA PRO A 39 2.91 -4.70 -19.66
C PRO A 39 3.88 -5.12 -18.54
N GLY A 40 4.96 -4.37 -18.33
CA GLY A 40 5.92 -4.62 -17.24
C GLY A 40 5.37 -4.28 -15.84
N CYS A 41 4.37 -3.41 -15.76
CA CYS A 41 3.73 -2.96 -14.50
C CYS A 41 3.27 -4.12 -13.61
N GLN A 42 2.72 -5.19 -14.21
CA GLN A 42 2.19 -6.33 -13.44
C GLN A 42 3.27 -6.94 -12.53
N LEU A 43 4.44 -7.22 -13.09
CA LEU A 43 5.55 -7.83 -12.35
C LEU A 43 6.05 -6.91 -11.23
N VAL A 44 6.11 -5.61 -11.51
CA VAL A 44 6.55 -4.59 -10.54
C VAL A 44 5.56 -4.50 -9.38
N LEU A 45 4.25 -4.44 -9.66
CA LEU A 45 3.22 -4.37 -8.62
C LEU A 45 3.12 -5.65 -7.81
N THR A 46 3.16 -6.83 -8.42
CA THR A 46 3.22 -8.11 -7.69
C THR A 46 4.46 -8.19 -6.79
N GLY A 47 5.62 -7.73 -7.27
CA GLY A 47 6.83 -7.63 -6.43
C GLY A 47 6.62 -6.73 -5.21
N ALA A 48 5.98 -5.57 -5.40
CA ALA A 48 5.67 -4.64 -4.31
C ALA A 48 4.67 -5.25 -3.29
N ILE A 49 3.65 -6.00 -3.75
CA ILE A 49 2.70 -6.71 -2.86
C ILE A 49 3.45 -7.69 -1.94
N GLN A 50 4.36 -8.49 -2.50
CA GLN A 50 5.14 -9.45 -1.72
C GLN A 50 6.07 -8.75 -0.71
N GLN A 51 6.67 -7.62 -1.10
CA GLN A 51 7.49 -6.82 -0.19
C GLN A 51 6.66 -6.23 0.96
N ILE A 52 5.48 -5.66 0.67
CA ILE A 52 4.60 -5.06 1.67
C ILE A 52 4.04 -6.12 2.62
N SER A 53 3.60 -7.27 2.11
CA SER A 53 2.98 -8.32 2.92
C SER A 53 3.96 -9.01 3.90
N THR A 54 5.26 -8.80 3.74
CA THR A 54 6.31 -9.35 4.62
C THR A 54 6.83 -8.35 5.65
N MET A 55 6.30 -7.12 5.70
CA MET A 55 6.68 -6.09 6.66
C MET A 55 6.11 -6.38 8.06
N ALA A 56 6.80 -7.22 8.83
CA ALA A 56 6.34 -7.67 10.15
C ALA A 56 6.29 -6.58 11.24
N ASP A 57 7.09 -5.51 11.10
CA ASP A 57 7.20 -4.43 12.08
C ASP A 57 6.27 -3.23 11.78
N VAL A 58 5.49 -3.31 10.70
CA VAL A 58 4.57 -2.25 10.27
C VAL A 58 3.15 -2.58 10.74
N PRO A 59 2.38 -1.63 11.30
CA PRO A 59 0.99 -1.87 11.67
C PRO A 59 0.17 -2.41 10.49
N GLN A 60 -0.66 -3.41 10.75
CA GLN A 60 -1.48 -4.05 9.70
C GLN A 60 -2.35 -3.05 8.94
N ALA A 61 -2.86 -2.02 9.61
CA ALA A 61 -3.63 -0.95 8.97
C ALA A 61 -2.79 -0.16 7.93
N THR A 62 -1.51 0.07 8.22
CA THR A 62 -0.56 0.72 7.30
C THR A 62 -0.24 -0.21 6.13
N VAL A 63 0.02 -1.50 6.39
CA VAL A 63 0.19 -2.53 5.34
C VAL A 63 -1.01 -2.56 4.40
N ASN A 64 -2.23 -2.57 4.95
CA ASN A 64 -3.46 -2.55 4.17
C ASN A 64 -3.60 -1.26 3.35
N GLY A 65 -3.21 -0.10 3.90
CA GLY A 65 -3.19 1.17 3.17
C GLY A 65 -2.22 1.18 1.98
N TYR A 66 -1.03 0.61 2.17
CA TYR A 66 -0.06 0.41 1.08
C TYR A 66 -0.59 -0.52 -0.01
N LEU A 67 -1.20 -1.64 0.39
CA LEU A 67 -1.84 -2.60 -0.51
C LEU A 67 -3.00 -1.96 -1.30
N ALA A 68 -3.86 -1.16 -0.66
CA ALA A 68 -4.93 -0.42 -1.32
C ALA A 68 -4.38 0.59 -2.34
N THR A 69 -3.26 1.26 -2.03
CA THR A 69 -2.58 2.17 -2.95
C THR A 69 -2.08 1.45 -4.20
N LEU A 70 -1.51 0.24 -4.06
CA LEU A 70 -1.12 -0.58 -5.21
C LEU A 70 -2.32 -0.98 -6.08
N ALA A 71 -3.45 -1.34 -5.46
CA ALA A 71 -4.67 -1.61 -6.21
C ALA A 71 -5.14 -0.37 -6.99
N THR A 72 -5.11 0.83 -6.40
CA THR A 72 -5.45 2.07 -7.12
C THR A 72 -4.54 2.30 -8.32
N ILE A 73 -3.22 2.07 -8.19
CA ILE A 73 -2.26 2.18 -9.32
C ILE A 73 -2.60 1.16 -10.42
N ALA A 74 -2.89 -0.09 -10.04
CA ALA A 74 -3.26 -1.13 -11.00
C ALA A 74 -4.53 -0.75 -11.78
N VAL A 75 -5.57 -0.28 -11.09
CA VAL A 75 -6.83 0.14 -11.72
C VAL A 75 -6.61 1.34 -12.62
N SER A 76 -5.91 2.37 -12.15
CA SER A 76 -5.60 3.56 -12.96
C SER A 76 -4.83 3.19 -14.23
N THR A 77 -3.87 2.27 -14.12
CA THR A 77 -3.07 1.78 -15.25
C THR A 77 -3.95 1.06 -16.26
N ALA A 78 -4.83 0.17 -15.80
CA ALA A 78 -5.76 -0.58 -16.65
C ALA A 78 -6.81 0.30 -17.35
N GLN A 79 -7.31 1.34 -16.67
CA GLN A 79 -8.24 2.30 -17.27
C GLN A 79 -7.55 3.14 -18.34
N SER A 80 -6.28 3.49 -18.13
CA SER A 80 -5.49 4.25 -19.11
C SER A 80 -4.99 3.38 -20.27
N HIS A 81 -4.84 2.08 -20.05
CA HIS A 81 -4.26 1.12 -21.00
C HIS A 81 -5.11 -0.16 -21.06
N SER A 82 -6.11 -0.18 -21.93
CA SER A 82 -7.04 -1.32 -22.06
C SER A 82 -6.36 -2.66 -22.39
N GLY A 83 -5.17 -2.62 -23.01
CA GLY A 83 -4.38 -3.80 -23.36
C GLY A 83 -3.83 -4.59 -22.16
N VAL A 84 -3.86 -4.04 -20.94
CA VAL A 84 -3.34 -4.68 -19.72
C VAL A 84 -4.41 -4.90 -18.64
N GLN A 85 -5.69 -4.73 -18.97
CA GLN A 85 -6.81 -4.82 -18.01
C GLN A 85 -6.83 -6.12 -17.22
N GLN A 86 -6.68 -7.27 -17.89
CA GLN A 86 -6.66 -8.57 -17.22
C GLN A 86 -5.45 -8.73 -16.29
N GLN A 87 -4.27 -8.26 -16.71
CA GLN A 87 -3.05 -8.33 -15.92
C GLN A 87 -3.17 -7.50 -14.64
N MET A 88 -3.75 -6.30 -14.75
CA MET A 88 -4.02 -5.45 -13.60
C MET A 88 -5.15 -5.98 -12.72
N ALA A 89 -6.16 -6.64 -13.31
CA ALA A 89 -7.19 -7.34 -12.55
C ALA A 89 -6.57 -8.44 -11.66
N ASP A 90 -5.61 -9.20 -12.20
CA ASP A 90 -4.89 -10.23 -11.45
C ASP A 90 -4.09 -9.62 -10.28
N VAL A 91 -3.45 -8.45 -10.49
CA VAL A 91 -2.76 -7.70 -9.43
C VAL A 91 -3.75 -7.30 -8.32
N VAL A 92 -4.90 -6.73 -8.67
CA VAL A 92 -5.91 -6.33 -7.66
C VAL A 92 -6.45 -7.56 -6.92
N ALA A 93 -6.62 -8.70 -7.60
CA ALA A 93 -7.02 -9.95 -6.94
C ALA A 93 -5.93 -10.47 -5.98
N GLU A 94 -4.66 -10.28 -6.30
CA GLU A 94 -3.54 -10.60 -5.42
C GLU A 94 -3.53 -9.71 -4.17
N VAL A 95 -3.72 -8.38 -4.34
CA VAL A 95 -3.91 -7.44 -3.23
C VAL A 95 -5.05 -7.90 -2.32
N ALA A 96 -6.20 -8.27 -2.91
CA ALA A 96 -7.35 -8.77 -2.18
C ALA A 96 -7.02 -10.03 -1.36
N GLY A 97 -6.20 -10.93 -1.91
CA GLY A 97 -5.70 -12.11 -1.21
C GLY A 97 -4.84 -11.74 0.01
N SER A 98 -3.96 -10.75 -0.14
CA SER A 98 -3.09 -10.28 0.95
C SER A 98 -3.85 -9.60 2.08
N VAL A 99 -4.90 -8.82 1.78
CA VAL A 99 -5.68 -8.14 2.82
C VAL A 99 -6.73 -9.05 3.49
N ALA A 100 -7.16 -10.14 2.85
CA ALA A 100 -8.27 -11.00 3.31
C ALA A 100 -8.14 -11.55 4.73
N ALA A 101 -6.91 -11.78 5.20
CA ALA A 101 -6.67 -12.27 6.56
C ALA A 101 -6.93 -11.20 7.64
N SER A 102 -6.85 -9.92 7.29
CA SER A 102 -6.96 -8.80 8.22
C SER A 102 -8.22 -7.95 8.02
N ASP A 103 -8.73 -7.87 6.79
CA ASP A 103 -9.95 -7.17 6.42
C ASP A 103 -10.66 -7.92 5.28
N SER A 104 -11.66 -8.72 5.67
CA SER A 104 -12.39 -9.57 4.74
C SER A 104 -13.40 -8.81 3.89
N GLN A 105 -13.82 -7.61 4.31
CA GLN A 105 -14.73 -6.76 3.53
C GLN A 105 -13.95 -6.05 2.42
N ALA A 106 -12.83 -5.42 2.77
CA ALA A 106 -11.95 -4.81 1.78
C ALA A 106 -11.48 -5.84 0.73
N ALA A 107 -11.19 -7.08 1.14
CA ALA A 107 -10.86 -8.16 0.21
C ALA A 107 -12.00 -8.51 -0.75
N GLN A 108 -13.26 -8.47 -0.30
CA GLN A 108 -14.41 -8.73 -1.17
C GLN A 108 -14.61 -7.59 -2.17
N ASP A 109 -14.49 -6.35 -1.71
CA ASP A 109 -14.61 -5.16 -2.55
C ASP A 109 -13.52 -5.15 -3.64
N LEU A 110 -12.27 -5.43 -3.26
CA LEU A 110 -11.16 -5.55 -4.21
C LEU A 110 -11.35 -6.70 -5.21
N ARG A 111 -11.92 -7.84 -4.79
CA ARG A 111 -12.26 -8.93 -5.73
C ARG A 111 -13.34 -8.54 -6.72
N ALA A 112 -14.34 -7.77 -6.28
CA ALA A 112 -15.38 -7.25 -7.16
C ALA A 112 -14.77 -6.29 -8.19
N VAL A 113 -13.88 -5.41 -7.74
CA VAL A 113 -13.10 -4.50 -8.60
C VAL A 113 -12.26 -5.29 -9.62
N ALA A 114 -11.50 -6.30 -9.18
CA ALA A 114 -10.72 -7.15 -10.07
C ALA A 114 -11.59 -7.82 -11.15
N THR A 115 -12.78 -8.31 -10.77
CA THR A 115 -13.73 -8.91 -11.71
C THR A 115 -14.25 -7.90 -12.73
N GLN A 116 -14.59 -6.69 -12.29
CA GLN A 116 -15.03 -5.60 -13.17
C GLN A 116 -13.93 -5.23 -14.18
N LEU A 117 -12.69 -5.06 -13.71
CA LEU A 117 -11.53 -4.81 -14.56
C LEU A 117 -11.29 -5.90 -15.59
N GLY A 118 -11.30 -7.17 -15.19
CA GLY A 118 -11.10 -8.30 -16.10
C GLY A 118 -12.20 -8.41 -17.16
N SER A 119 -13.40 -7.91 -16.86
CA SER A 119 -14.50 -7.82 -17.81
C SER A 119 -14.49 -6.56 -18.71
N GLY A 120 -13.51 -5.67 -18.52
CA GLY A 120 -13.40 -4.41 -19.24
C GLY A 120 -14.42 -3.34 -18.81
N GLN A 121 -15.07 -3.53 -17.65
CA GLN A 121 -15.96 -2.52 -17.07
C GLN A 121 -15.16 -1.41 -16.41
N GLU A 122 -15.72 -0.20 -16.44
CA GLU A 122 -15.16 0.93 -15.71
C GLU A 122 -15.31 0.70 -14.21
N VAL A 123 -14.23 0.93 -13.47
CA VAL A 123 -14.18 0.70 -12.03
C VAL A 123 -14.28 2.03 -11.30
N ASP A 124 -15.18 2.08 -10.32
CA ASP A 124 -15.24 3.17 -9.37
C ASP A 124 -14.14 3.00 -8.31
N LEU A 125 -13.14 3.89 -8.36
CA LEU A 125 -12.00 3.89 -7.45
C LEU A 125 -12.39 4.09 -5.98
N THR A 126 -13.60 4.59 -5.69
CA THR A 126 -14.11 4.69 -4.31
C THR A 126 -14.33 3.32 -3.67
N GLN A 127 -14.48 2.25 -4.47
CA GLN A 127 -14.60 0.88 -3.97
C GLN A 127 -13.26 0.30 -3.46
N ILE A 128 -12.13 0.90 -3.82
CA ILE A 128 -10.78 0.41 -3.44
C ILE A 128 -10.35 0.95 -2.07
N ALA A 129 -10.71 2.19 -1.74
CA ALA A 129 -10.29 2.86 -0.51
C ALA A 129 -11.00 2.34 0.76
N GLY A 130 -11.96 1.42 0.60
CA GLY A 130 -12.91 1.07 1.65
C GLY A 130 -13.89 2.23 1.88
N SER A 131 -15.19 1.95 1.83
CA SER A 131 -16.16 2.94 2.29
C SER A 131 -15.90 3.21 3.79
N PRO A 132 -15.61 4.46 4.21
CA PRO A 132 -15.58 4.78 5.61
C PRO A 132 -16.99 4.55 6.16
N THR A 133 -17.13 3.55 7.03
CA THR A 133 -18.34 3.40 7.85
C THR A 133 -18.14 4.05 9.20
#